data_AF-A0AAD5Y655-F1
#
_entry.id   AF-A0AAD5Y655-F1
#
_cell.length_a   1.000
_cell.length_b   1.000
_cell.length_c   1.000
_cell.angle_alpha   90.00
_cell.angle_beta   90.00
_cell.angle_gamma   90.00
#
_symmetry.space_group_name_H-M   'P 1'
#
loop_
_entity.id
_entity.type
_entity.pdbx_description
1 polymer ?
#
loop_
_entity_poly.entity_id
_entity_poly.type
_entity_poly.pdbx_seq_one_letter_code
_entity_poly.pdbx_strand_id
1 'polypeptide(L)'
;MLKHLSQLKKPELIRNCVQFGLPITGTRQVLIDNIVNACDQVVVPKDIIAMDIGTSNLGYIHLETSSKNIIDWKLIDPQFPKGFDIAAYSTILNKLIPKNNVQYVIEKQSYRLGTRIPYAILKTNAIEAILSGLFVNQVESIPPQMVSKYFELPKSDYKLKKKKSIELVASLIEKGELSVGKHALETFQLSKKKDDLSDCFLIAYAYYQWKLKLLNFRNRFNK
;
A
#
# COMPACT_ATOMS: atom_id res chain seq x y z
N MET A 1 7.60 25.99 -6.54
CA MET A 1 8.07 24.70 -5.96
C MET A 1 9.59 24.46 -6.08
N LEU A 2 10.15 24.42 -7.29
CA LEU A 2 11.57 24.03 -7.53
C LEU A 2 12.59 24.84 -6.71
N LYS A 3 12.40 26.16 -6.64
CA LYS A 3 13.24 27.07 -5.84
C LYS A 3 13.31 26.71 -4.35
N HIS A 4 12.21 26.17 -3.79
CA HIS A 4 12.19 25.73 -2.39
C HIS A 4 12.96 24.42 -2.23
N LEU A 5 12.68 23.43 -3.09
CA LEU A 5 13.35 22.13 -3.04
C LEU A 5 14.86 22.25 -3.26
N SER A 6 15.30 23.18 -4.11
CA SER A 6 16.71 23.46 -4.38
C SER A 6 17.45 24.13 -3.21
N GLN A 7 16.78 24.47 -2.12
CA GLN A 7 17.41 24.95 -0.88
C GLN A 7 17.55 23.85 0.17
N LEU A 8 16.80 22.75 0.03
CA LEU A 8 16.81 21.65 0.98
C LEU A 8 18.07 20.80 0.84
N LYS A 9 18.56 20.30 1.99
CA LYS A 9 19.62 19.30 2.09
C LYS A 9 19.07 17.92 1.75
N LYS A 10 19.94 16.99 1.35
CA LYS A 10 19.55 15.62 0.97
C LYS A 10 18.70 14.90 2.04
N PRO A 11 19.00 14.98 3.36
CA PRO A 11 18.16 14.34 4.37
C PRO A 11 16.73 14.87 4.43
N GLU A 12 16.52 16.17 4.17
CA GLU A 12 15.19 16.79 4.12
C GLU A 12 14.39 16.29 2.92
N LEU A 13 15.05 16.18 1.77
CA LEU A 13 14.44 15.61 0.56
C LEU A 13 14.06 14.15 0.75
N ILE A 14 14.90 13.35 1.43
CA ILE A 14 14.56 11.96 1.78
C ILE A 14 13.34 11.92 2.69
N ARG A 15 13.26 12.81 3.70
CA ARG A 15 12.06 12.90 4.57
C ARG A 15 10.81 13.23 3.76
N ASN A 16 10.89 14.19 2.84
CA ASN A 16 9.77 14.50 1.93
C ASN A 16 9.39 13.28 1.07
N CYS A 17 10.35 12.57 0.49
CA CYS A 17 10.08 11.36 -0.29
C CYS A 17 9.37 10.29 0.55
N VAL A 18 9.75 10.08 1.82
CA VAL A 18 9.03 9.16 2.73
C VAL A 18 7.60 9.63 2.97
N GLN A 19 7.40 10.93 3.19
CA GLN A 19 6.07 11.51 3.43
C GLN A 19 5.16 11.50 2.19
N PHE A 20 5.74 11.29 1.00
CA PHE A 20 5.05 11.25 -0.29
C PHE A 20 5.03 9.86 -0.94
N GLY A 21 5.58 8.83 -0.28
CA GLY A 21 5.65 7.48 -0.85
C GLY A 21 6.60 7.33 -2.04
N LEU A 22 7.58 8.22 -2.19
CA LEU A 22 8.48 8.29 -3.35
C LEU A 22 9.82 7.56 -3.11
N PRO A 23 10.53 7.14 -4.17
CA PRO A 23 11.86 6.56 -4.04
C PRO A 23 12.82 7.49 -3.29
N ILE A 24 13.52 6.93 -2.30
CA ILE A 24 14.41 7.68 -1.39
C ILE A 24 15.91 7.58 -1.77
N THR A 25 16.23 6.83 -2.83
CA THR A 25 17.59 6.58 -3.30
C THR A 25 17.93 7.48 -4.47
N GLY A 26 19.22 7.79 -4.64
CA GLY A 26 19.72 8.58 -5.77
C GLY A 26 20.47 9.84 -5.34
N THR A 27 20.77 10.66 -6.33
CA THR A 27 21.38 11.99 -6.13
C THR A 27 20.35 12.97 -5.59
N ARG A 28 20.81 14.13 -5.12
CA ARG A 28 19.92 15.20 -4.67
C ARG A 28 18.95 15.64 -5.78
N GLN A 29 19.44 15.74 -7.02
CA GLN A 29 18.62 16.12 -8.17
C GLN A 29 17.52 15.09 -8.43
N VAL A 30 17.85 13.80 -8.41
CA VAL A 30 16.86 12.71 -8.59
C VAL A 30 15.72 12.79 -7.56
N LEU A 31 16.03 13.11 -6.30
CA LEU A 31 14.98 13.27 -5.28
C LEU A 31 14.09 14.49 -5.55
N ILE A 32 14.67 15.59 -6.03
CA ILE A 32 13.90 16.78 -6.42
C ILE A 32 12.98 16.45 -7.59
N ASP A 33 13.53 15.81 -8.63
CA ASP A 33 12.79 15.45 -9.84
C ASP A 33 11.62 14.51 -9.51
N ASN A 34 11.84 13.51 -8.63
CA ASN A 34 10.79 12.63 -8.15
C ASN A 34 9.64 13.40 -7.48
N ILE A 35 9.95 14.37 -6.62
CA ILE A 35 8.95 15.17 -5.92
C ILE A 35 8.19 16.06 -6.90
N VAL A 36 8.89 16.73 -7.82
CA VAL A 36 8.30 17.62 -8.83
C VAL A 36 7.35 16.84 -9.74
N ASN A 37 7.84 15.75 -10.34
CA ASN A 37 7.04 14.91 -11.24
C ASN A 37 5.80 14.33 -10.54
N ALA A 38 5.95 13.89 -9.29
CA ALA A 38 4.83 13.37 -8.50
C ALA A 38 3.79 14.46 -8.18
N CYS A 39 4.23 15.70 -7.90
CA CYS A 39 3.31 16.82 -7.71
C CYS A 39 2.56 17.15 -9.00
N ASP A 40 3.24 17.20 -10.14
CA ASP A 40 2.60 17.55 -11.42
C ASP A 40 1.50 16.54 -11.80
N GLN A 41 1.69 15.28 -11.42
CA GLN A 41 0.76 14.19 -11.71
C GLN A 41 -0.20 13.85 -10.56
N VAL A 42 -0.12 14.54 -9.41
CA VAL A 42 -0.89 14.11 -8.23
C VAL A 42 -2.39 14.28 -8.45
N VAL A 43 -3.10 13.17 -8.30
CA VAL A 43 -4.54 13.06 -8.18
C VAL A 43 -4.83 12.19 -6.96
N VAL A 44 -5.76 12.63 -6.11
CA VAL A 44 -6.26 11.80 -5.02
C VAL A 44 -7.39 10.96 -5.61
N PRO A 45 -7.26 9.63 -5.70
CA PRO A 45 -8.30 8.79 -6.26
C PRO A 45 -9.53 8.81 -5.36
N LYS A 46 -10.73 8.69 -5.95
CA LYS A 46 -12.00 8.61 -5.19
C LYS A 46 -12.09 7.34 -4.34
N ASP A 47 -11.53 6.26 -4.86
CA ASP A 47 -11.58 4.93 -4.27
C ASP A 47 -10.20 4.28 -4.38
N ILE A 48 -9.79 3.62 -3.30
CA ILE A 48 -8.55 2.84 -3.22
C ILE A 48 -8.91 1.42 -2.87
N ILE A 49 -8.42 0.46 -3.66
CA ILE A 49 -8.38 -0.95 -3.27
C ILE A 49 -6.92 -1.30 -2.99
N ALA A 50 -6.58 -1.50 -1.72
CA ALA A 50 -5.24 -1.96 -1.35
C ALA A 50 -5.21 -3.45 -1.08
N MET A 51 -4.15 -4.11 -1.55
CA MET A 51 -3.96 -5.54 -1.38
C MET A 51 -2.57 -5.87 -0.83
N ASP A 52 -2.56 -6.73 0.19
CA ASP A 52 -1.35 -7.42 0.66
C ASP A 52 -1.35 -8.84 0.08
N ILE A 53 -0.41 -9.12 -0.83
CA ILE A 53 -0.43 -10.32 -1.68
C ILE A 53 0.06 -11.53 -0.89
N GLY A 54 -0.85 -12.44 -0.59
CA GLY A 54 -0.57 -13.78 -0.07
C GLY A 54 -1.20 -14.89 -0.91
N THR A 55 -0.55 -16.06 -0.95
CA THR A 55 -1.06 -17.23 -1.69
C THR A 55 -2.20 -17.96 -0.99
N SER A 56 -2.42 -17.68 0.30
CA SER A 56 -3.47 -18.31 1.11
C SER A 56 -4.28 -17.29 1.93
N ASN A 57 -3.77 -16.06 2.04
CA ASN A 57 -4.47 -14.94 2.68
C ASN A 57 -4.13 -13.71 1.87
N LEU A 58 -5.02 -13.33 0.96
CA LEU A 58 -4.95 -12.05 0.28
C LEU A 58 -5.61 -11.02 1.20
N GLY A 59 -4.82 -10.10 1.75
CA GLY A 59 -5.34 -8.94 2.47
C GLY A 59 -6.01 -7.99 1.48
N TYR A 60 -7.22 -7.54 1.80
CA TYR A 60 -8.02 -6.69 0.93
C TYR A 60 -8.71 -5.59 1.73
N ILE A 61 -8.62 -4.35 1.27
CA ILE A 61 -9.38 -3.22 1.79
C ILE A 61 -9.84 -2.31 0.65
N HIS A 62 -11.11 -1.88 0.69
CA HIS A 62 -11.68 -0.86 -0.18
C HIS A 62 -12.01 0.39 0.63
N LEU A 63 -11.30 1.47 0.36
CA LEU A 63 -11.45 2.78 0.99
C LEU A 63 -12.05 3.79 0.01
N GLU A 64 -13.17 4.41 0.39
CA GLU A 64 -13.71 5.62 -0.27
C GLU A 64 -13.03 6.85 0.36
N THR A 65 -12.27 7.60 -0.44
CA THR A 65 -11.36 8.63 0.08
C THR A 65 -12.05 9.95 0.43
N SER A 66 -13.20 10.24 -0.19
CA SER A 66 -13.98 11.46 0.05
C SER A 66 -14.64 11.47 1.41
N SER A 67 -15.23 10.33 1.80
CA SER A 67 -15.87 10.13 3.11
C SER A 67 -14.92 9.53 4.14
N LYS A 68 -13.75 9.04 3.71
CA LYS A 68 -12.80 8.25 4.51
C LYS A 68 -13.44 6.97 5.08
N ASN A 69 -14.45 6.43 4.40
CA ASN A 69 -15.14 5.21 4.82
C ASN A 69 -14.47 3.96 4.23
N ILE A 70 -14.26 2.97 5.08
CA ILE A 70 -13.92 1.61 4.65
C ILE A 70 -15.20 0.91 4.21
N ILE A 71 -15.31 0.64 2.91
CA ILE A 71 -16.45 -0.05 2.30
C ILE A 71 -16.37 -1.55 2.59
N ASP A 72 -15.17 -2.13 2.46
CA ASP A 72 -14.94 -3.56 2.67
C ASP A 72 -13.50 -3.78 3.18
N TRP A 73 -13.31 -4.74 4.09
CA TRP A 73 -12.02 -5.06 4.69
C TRP A 73 -12.00 -6.50 5.19
N LYS A 74 -11.20 -7.35 4.55
CA LYS A 74 -11.22 -8.79 4.81
C LYS A 74 -9.94 -9.49 4.35
N LEU A 75 -9.81 -10.74 4.79
CA LEU A 75 -8.85 -11.70 4.24
C LEU A 75 -9.59 -12.65 3.32
N ILE A 76 -9.08 -12.83 2.11
CA ILE A 76 -9.63 -13.75 1.12
C ILE A 76 -8.66 -14.92 0.99
N ASP A 77 -9.15 -16.15 1.11
CA ASP A 77 -8.40 -17.33 0.65
C ASP A 77 -8.71 -17.52 -0.83
N PRO A 78 -7.76 -17.27 -1.75
CA PRO A 78 -8.03 -17.38 -3.18
C PRO A 78 -8.18 -18.83 -3.65
N GLN A 79 -7.82 -19.81 -2.81
CA GLN A 79 -7.82 -21.24 -3.15
C GLN A 79 -7.05 -21.55 -4.44
N PHE A 80 -5.88 -20.92 -4.61
CA PHE A 80 -5.03 -21.18 -5.76
C PHE A 80 -4.63 -22.67 -5.85
N PRO A 81 -4.51 -23.24 -7.06
CA PRO A 81 -4.06 -24.61 -7.20
C PRO A 81 -2.66 -24.80 -6.60
N LYS A 82 -2.37 -26.03 -6.15
CA LYS A 82 -1.06 -26.39 -5.59
C LYS A 82 0.06 -26.14 -6.61
N GLY A 83 -0.22 -26.43 -7.89
CA GLY A 83 0.64 -26.15 -9.04
C GLY A 83 0.82 -24.66 -9.36
N PHE A 84 1.73 -24.37 -10.28
CA PHE A 84 1.96 -23.05 -10.83
C PHE A 84 1.20 -22.95 -12.15
N ASP A 85 -0.01 -22.42 -12.07
CA ASP A 85 -0.93 -22.32 -13.20
C ASP A 85 -1.42 -20.87 -13.32
N ILE A 86 -0.79 -20.15 -14.24
CA ILE A 86 -1.06 -18.74 -14.49
C ILE A 86 -2.49 -18.51 -14.98
N ALA A 87 -3.03 -19.42 -15.79
CA ALA A 87 -4.39 -19.29 -16.33
C ALA A 87 -5.43 -19.45 -15.21
N ALA A 88 -5.23 -20.42 -14.32
CA ALA A 88 -6.06 -20.58 -13.13
C ALA A 88 -5.95 -19.37 -12.19
N TYR A 89 -4.73 -18.88 -11.94
CA TYR A 89 -4.53 -17.71 -11.06
C TYR A 89 -5.25 -16.48 -11.63
N SER A 90 -5.11 -16.22 -12.92
CA SER A 90 -5.80 -15.13 -13.61
C SER A 90 -7.31 -15.26 -13.52
N THR A 91 -7.86 -16.46 -13.74
CA THR A 91 -9.30 -16.70 -13.64
C THR A 91 -9.82 -16.44 -12.23
N ILE A 92 -9.09 -16.89 -11.21
CA ILE A 92 -9.43 -16.70 -9.80
C ILE A 92 -9.39 -15.21 -9.44
N LEU A 93 -8.28 -14.53 -9.72
CA LEU A 93 -8.11 -13.11 -9.39
C LEU A 93 -9.13 -12.22 -10.11
N ASN A 94 -9.41 -12.51 -11.38
CA ASN A 94 -10.40 -11.79 -12.17
C ASN A 94 -11.84 -11.94 -11.63
N LYS A 95 -12.14 -13.02 -10.89
CA LYS A 95 -13.43 -13.23 -10.22
C LYS A 95 -13.48 -12.61 -8.82
N LEU A 96 -12.37 -12.68 -8.08
CA LEU A 96 -12.31 -12.26 -6.68
C LEU A 96 -12.19 -10.74 -6.52
N ILE A 97 -11.46 -10.09 -7.41
CA ILE A 97 -11.17 -8.66 -7.29
C ILE A 97 -12.23 -7.87 -8.06
N PRO A 98 -13.00 -6.98 -7.40
CA PRO A 98 -14.05 -6.23 -8.05
C PRO A 98 -13.45 -5.29 -9.09
N LYS A 99 -14.06 -5.22 -10.26
CA LYS A 99 -13.67 -4.36 -11.38
C LYS A 99 -14.43 -3.05 -11.30
N ASN A 100 -13.86 -2.09 -10.57
CA ASN A 100 -14.45 -0.78 -10.36
C ASN A 100 -13.50 0.28 -10.93
N ASN A 101 -13.99 1.49 -11.18
CA ASN A 101 -13.11 2.63 -11.52
C ASN A 101 -12.38 3.12 -10.26
N VAL A 102 -11.37 2.36 -9.83
CA VAL A 102 -10.68 2.52 -8.55
C VAL A 102 -9.17 2.48 -8.77
N GLN A 103 -8.43 3.04 -7.82
CA GLN A 103 -6.99 2.89 -7.79
C GLN A 103 -6.62 1.64 -7.00
N TYR A 104 -6.02 0.66 -7.66
CA TYR A 104 -5.44 -0.50 -6.99
C TYR A 104 -4.04 -0.17 -6.49
N VAL A 105 -3.75 -0.57 -5.25
CA VAL A 105 -2.44 -0.41 -4.62
C VAL A 105 -2.00 -1.78 -4.13
N ILE A 106 -0.84 -2.24 -4.59
CA ILE A 106 -0.31 -3.54 -4.19
C ILE A 106 1.07 -3.35 -3.56
N GLU A 107 1.33 -4.06 -2.46
CA GLU A 107 2.68 -4.11 -1.92
C GLU A 107 3.56 -5.00 -2.80
N LYS A 108 4.69 -4.45 -3.25
CA LYS A 108 5.65 -5.16 -4.09
C LYS A 108 6.31 -6.29 -3.33
N GLN A 109 6.25 -7.51 -3.86
CA GLN A 109 6.98 -8.60 -3.23
C GLN A 109 8.49 -8.49 -3.51
N SER A 110 9.31 -8.76 -2.48
CA SER A 110 10.76 -8.77 -2.60
C SER A 110 11.36 -10.15 -2.31
N TYR A 111 12.39 -10.51 -3.08
CA TYR A 111 13.15 -11.73 -2.84
C TYR A 111 13.86 -11.66 -1.48
N ARG A 112 13.72 -12.72 -0.67
CA ARG A 112 14.39 -12.85 0.64
C ARG A 112 15.47 -13.93 0.55
N LEU A 113 16.74 -13.52 0.61
CA LEU A 113 17.90 -14.41 0.64
C LEU A 113 17.82 -15.39 1.82
N GLY A 114 18.12 -16.66 1.60
CA GLY A 114 18.27 -17.68 2.66
C GLY A 114 17.07 -18.60 2.88
N THR A 115 15.97 -18.45 2.13
CA THR A 115 14.86 -19.42 2.16
C THR A 115 14.97 -20.40 0.99
N ARG A 116 14.74 -21.71 1.21
CA ARG A 116 14.58 -22.74 0.15
C ARG A 116 13.29 -22.52 -0.69
N ILE A 117 12.89 -21.29 -0.96
CA ILE A 117 11.55 -20.93 -1.44
C ILE A 117 11.60 -20.10 -2.74
N PRO A 118 12.05 -20.66 -3.89
CA PRO A 118 11.74 -20.06 -5.18
C PRO A 118 10.23 -20.00 -5.40
N TYR A 119 9.49 -21.04 -4.96
CA TYR A 119 8.13 -21.27 -5.41
C TYR A 119 7.08 -20.28 -4.86
N ALA A 120 7.11 -19.96 -3.57
CA ALA A 120 6.16 -19.00 -3.00
C ALA A 120 6.38 -17.59 -3.58
N ILE A 121 7.65 -17.19 -3.75
CA ILE A 121 8.01 -15.91 -4.36
C ILE A 121 7.58 -15.86 -5.83
N LEU A 122 7.79 -16.95 -6.58
CA LEU A 122 7.29 -17.07 -7.96
C LEU A 122 5.77 -16.91 -8.00
N LYS A 123 5.01 -17.54 -7.10
CA LYS A 123 3.56 -17.39 -7.03
C LYS A 123 3.13 -15.95 -6.74
N THR A 124 3.71 -15.32 -5.72
CA THR A 124 3.35 -13.93 -5.37
C THR A 124 3.73 -12.95 -6.47
N ASN A 125 4.88 -13.13 -7.14
CA ASN A 125 5.27 -12.29 -8.27
C ASN A 125 4.35 -12.50 -9.48
N ALA A 126 3.92 -13.75 -9.72
CA ALA A 126 2.92 -14.04 -10.74
C ALA A 126 1.59 -13.37 -10.44
N ILE A 127 1.13 -13.42 -9.19
CA ILE A 127 -0.10 -12.71 -8.75
C ILE A 127 0.05 -11.20 -8.97
N GLU A 128 1.17 -10.59 -8.57
CA GLU A 128 1.46 -9.17 -8.80
C GLU A 128 1.40 -8.81 -10.30
N ALA A 129 2.03 -9.62 -11.15
CA ALA A 129 2.06 -9.42 -12.60
C ALA A 129 0.67 -9.57 -13.23
N ILE A 130 -0.11 -10.58 -12.81
CA ILE A 130 -1.48 -10.79 -13.28
C ILE A 130 -2.37 -9.61 -12.88
N LEU A 131 -2.32 -9.17 -11.62
CA LEU A 131 -3.09 -8.00 -11.16
C LEU A 131 -2.74 -6.75 -11.98
N SER A 132 -1.44 -6.52 -12.22
CA SER A 132 -0.96 -5.42 -13.06
C SER A 132 -1.49 -5.51 -14.50
N GLY A 133 -1.61 -6.71 -15.05
CA GLY A 133 -2.16 -6.96 -16.39
C GLY A 133 -3.69 -6.88 -16.46
N LEU A 134 -4.40 -7.25 -15.39
CA LEU A 134 -5.87 -7.16 -15.32
C LEU A 134 -6.37 -5.72 -15.16
N PHE A 135 -5.59 -4.88 -14.48
CA PHE A 135 -5.96 -3.51 -14.10
C PHE A 135 -4.96 -2.49 -14.66
N VAL A 136 -4.65 -2.59 -15.95
CA VAL A 136 -3.67 -1.72 -16.62
C VAL A 136 -3.97 -0.24 -16.35
N ASN A 137 -2.92 0.53 -16.02
CA ASN A 137 -2.97 1.95 -15.64
C ASN A 137 -3.75 2.26 -14.35
N GLN A 138 -4.25 1.25 -13.63
CA GLN A 138 -4.96 1.43 -12.36
C GLN A 138 -4.22 0.79 -11.18
N VAL A 139 -3.09 0.12 -11.41
CA VAL A 139 -2.27 -0.49 -10.35
C VAL A 139 -1.04 0.36 -10.06
N GLU A 140 -0.85 0.71 -8.78
CA GLU A 140 0.44 1.19 -8.26
C GLU A 140 1.05 0.12 -7.34
N SER A 141 2.23 -0.38 -7.73
CA SER A 141 3.02 -1.29 -6.90
C SER A 141 3.96 -0.48 -6.00
N ILE A 142 3.73 -0.53 -4.69
CA ILE A 142 4.48 0.25 -3.70
C ILE A 142 5.55 -0.60 -3.00
N PRO A 143 6.74 -0.06 -2.71
CA PRO A 143 7.74 -0.83 -1.97
C PRO A 143 7.33 -1.04 -0.50
N PRO A 144 7.47 -2.26 0.06
CA PRO A 144 7.09 -2.57 1.45
C PRO A 144 7.79 -1.70 2.49
N GLN A 145 9.03 -1.32 2.18
CA GLN A 145 9.83 -0.48 3.05
C GLN A 145 9.29 0.94 3.18
N MET A 146 8.49 1.42 2.23
CA MET A 146 7.97 2.79 2.25
C MET A 146 6.86 2.93 3.30
N VAL A 147 5.92 1.99 3.35
CA VAL A 147 4.88 1.94 4.40
C VAL A 147 5.53 1.82 5.77
N SER A 148 6.49 0.90 5.91
CA SER A 148 7.20 0.70 7.18
C SER A 148 7.99 1.94 7.62
N LYS A 149 8.65 2.66 6.69
CA LYS A 149 9.37 3.91 7.02
C LYS A 149 8.42 5.05 7.35
N TYR A 150 7.30 5.14 6.66
CA TYR A 150 6.31 6.19 6.85
C TYR A 150 5.69 6.14 8.26
N PHE A 151 5.43 4.94 8.76
CA PHE A 151 4.90 4.72 10.11
C PHE A 151 5.98 4.39 11.16
N GLU A 152 7.27 4.50 10.80
CA GLU A 152 8.40 4.22 11.69
C GLU A 152 8.33 2.82 12.33
N LEU A 153 7.83 1.82 11.58
CA LEU A 153 7.69 0.46 12.07
C LEU A 153 9.07 -0.22 12.27
N PRO A 154 9.20 -1.08 13.30
CA PRO A 154 10.42 -1.84 13.56
C PRO A 154 10.84 -2.70 12.36
N LYS A 155 12.14 -2.69 12.02
CA LYS A 155 12.68 -3.44 10.88
C LYS A 155 13.19 -4.84 11.23
N SER A 156 13.82 -5.00 12.39
CA SER A 156 14.56 -6.21 12.75
C SER A 156 13.77 -7.21 13.58
N ASP A 157 12.71 -6.77 14.25
CA ASP A 157 11.87 -7.64 15.08
C ASP A 157 10.48 -7.80 14.46
N TYR A 158 10.27 -8.95 13.83
CA TYR A 158 9.01 -9.29 13.17
C TYR A 158 7.82 -9.34 14.15
N LYS A 159 8.01 -9.89 15.35
CA LYS A 159 6.94 -9.99 16.35
C LYS A 159 6.54 -8.61 16.85
N LEU A 160 7.53 -7.75 17.09
CA LEU A 160 7.29 -6.36 17.48
C LEU A 160 6.62 -5.56 16.35
N LYS A 161 7.07 -5.73 15.09
CA LYS A 161 6.43 -5.08 13.92
C LYS A 161 4.96 -5.45 13.84
N LYS A 162 4.64 -6.75 13.94
CA LYS A 162 3.26 -7.25 13.95
C LYS A 162 2.41 -6.58 15.04
N LYS A 163 2.89 -6.60 16.28
CA LYS A 163 2.20 -5.96 17.40
C LYS A 163 1.99 -4.46 17.16
N LYS A 164 3.03 -3.74 16.72
CA LYS A 164 2.98 -2.29 16.48
C LYS A 164 2.04 -1.91 15.34
N SER A 165 1.95 -2.72 14.30
CA SER A 165 1.04 -2.49 13.17
C SER A 165 -0.42 -2.59 13.63
N ILE A 166 -0.74 -3.61 14.45
CA ILE A 166 -2.07 -3.80 15.03
C ILE A 166 -2.43 -2.63 15.97
N GLU A 167 -1.52 -2.24 16.86
CA GLU A 167 -1.70 -1.09 17.77
C GLU A 167 -1.94 0.21 17.00
N LEU A 168 -1.17 0.43 15.94
CA LEU A 168 -1.30 1.60 15.09
C LEU A 168 -2.66 1.66 14.40
N VAL A 169 -3.11 0.55 13.79
CA VAL A 169 -4.44 0.50 13.16
C VAL A 169 -5.54 0.76 14.17
N ALA A 170 -5.49 0.15 15.36
CA ALA A 170 -6.45 0.43 16.42
C ALA A 170 -6.47 1.92 16.80
N SER A 171 -5.31 2.56 16.94
CA SER A 171 -5.21 3.99 17.25
C SER A 171 -5.74 4.88 16.12
N LEU A 172 -5.52 4.52 14.86
CA LEU A 172 -6.03 5.28 13.70
C LEU A 172 -7.56 5.21 13.64
N ILE A 173 -8.14 4.05 13.93
CA ILE A 173 -9.60 3.86 14.01
C ILE A 173 -10.17 4.67 15.18
N GLU A 174 -9.55 4.59 16.37
CA GLU A 174 -9.98 5.33 17.56
C GLU A 174 -9.96 6.85 17.35
N LYS A 175 -8.95 7.36 16.64
CA LYS A 175 -8.84 8.79 16.26
C LYS A 175 -9.81 9.22 15.18
N GLY A 176 -10.55 8.28 14.55
CA GLY A 176 -11.45 8.57 13.44
C GLY A 176 -10.72 8.99 12.16
N GLU A 177 -9.46 8.57 11.97
CA GLU A 177 -8.70 8.87 10.75
C GLU A 177 -9.35 8.24 9.51
N LEU A 178 -9.89 7.03 9.68
CA LEU A 178 -10.77 6.35 8.75
C LEU A 178 -12.01 5.85 9.51
N SER A 179 -13.17 5.99 8.89
CA SER A 179 -14.43 5.48 9.41
C SER A 179 -14.58 4.01 9.03
N VAL A 180 -14.83 3.17 10.02
CA VAL A 180 -14.91 1.72 9.87
C VAL A 180 -16.30 1.26 10.28
N GLY A 181 -17.01 0.62 9.35
CA GLY A 181 -18.32 0.05 9.64
C GLY A 181 -18.25 -0.99 10.78
N LYS A 182 -19.31 -1.06 11.60
CA LYS A 182 -19.38 -1.94 12.77
C LYS A 182 -18.96 -3.38 12.46
N HIS A 183 -19.44 -3.94 11.35
CA HIS A 183 -19.12 -5.31 10.95
C HIS A 183 -17.64 -5.52 10.60
N ALA A 184 -17.02 -4.57 9.90
CA ALA A 184 -15.59 -4.63 9.58
C ALA A 184 -14.73 -4.49 10.85
N LEU A 185 -15.14 -3.63 11.78
CA LEU A 185 -14.48 -3.49 13.07
C LEU A 185 -14.58 -4.76 13.91
N GLU A 186 -15.75 -5.38 13.99
CA GLU A 186 -15.95 -6.67 14.66
C GLU A 186 -15.09 -7.77 14.03
N THR A 187 -15.03 -7.82 12.70
CA THR A 187 -14.19 -8.76 11.95
C THR A 187 -12.72 -8.60 12.32
N PHE A 188 -12.22 -7.36 12.37
CA PHE A 188 -10.86 -7.08 12.80
C PHE A 188 -10.61 -7.51 14.25
N GLN A 189 -11.50 -7.16 15.17
CA GLN A 189 -11.37 -7.48 16.59
C GLN A 189 -11.40 -9.00 16.86
N LEU A 190 -12.21 -9.77 16.14
CA LEU A 190 -12.35 -11.21 16.32
C LEU A 190 -11.32 -12.02 15.53
N SER A 191 -10.70 -11.44 14.50
CA SER A 191 -9.72 -12.13 13.67
C SER A 191 -8.50 -12.59 14.47
N LYS A 192 -8.02 -13.81 14.16
CA LYS A 192 -6.71 -14.34 14.62
C LYS A 192 -5.55 -13.80 13.77
N LYS A 193 -5.86 -13.22 12.61
CA LYS A 193 -4.93 -12.70 11.60
C LYS A 193 -5.04 -11.18 11.50
N LYS A 194 -4.97 -10.51 12.66
CA LYS A 194 -5.04 -9.04 12.74
C LYS A 194 -3.90 -8.37 12.02
N ASP A 195 -2.73 -9.00 11.95
CA ASP A 195 -1.56 -8.53 11.23
C ASP A 195 -1.81 -8.42 9.73
N ASP A 196 -2.29 -9.49 9.08
CA ASP A 196 -2.58 -9.48 7.65
C ASP A 196 -3.65 -8.42 7.30
N LEU A 197 -4.65 -8.24 8.17
CA LEU A 197 -5.66 -7.17 8.04
C LEU A 197 -5.04 -5.78 8.24
N SER A 198 -4.10 -5.65 9.17
CA SER A 198 -3.43 -4.38 9.46
C SER A 198 -2.50 -3.97 8.33
N ASP A 199 -1.80 -4.91 7.70
CA ASP A 199 -0.88 -4.61 6.60
C ASP A 199 -1.64 -3.99 5.40
N CYS A 200 -2.74 -4.60 4.95
CA CYS A 200 -3.56 -4.00 3.88
C CYS A 200 -4.19 -2.65 4.28
N PHE A 201 -4.64 -2.49 5.53
CA PHE A 201 -5.13 -1.20 6.04
C PHE A 201 -4.06 -0.11 5.96
N LEU A 202 -2.85 -0.41 6.45
CA LEU A 202 -1.74 0.54 6.49
C LEU A 202 -1.25 0.90 5.07
N ILE A 203 -1.31 -0.03 4.12
CA ILE A 203 -1.04 0.24 2.70
C ILE A 203 -2.04 1.29 2.17
N ALA A 204 -3.36 1.05 2.32
CA ALA A 204 -4.38 1.99 1.86
C ALA A 204 -4.24 3.37 2.51
N TYR A 205 -4.10 3.39 3.83
CA TYR A 205 -4.02 4.63 4.59
C TYR A 205 -2.75 5.42 4.27
N ALA A 206 -1.58 4.77 4.19
CA ALA A 206 -0.34 5.43 3.79
C ALA A 206 -0.46 6.04 2.39
N TYR A 207 -0.96 5.27 1.43
CA TYR A 207 -1.11 5.74 0.06
C TYR A 207 -2.05 6.93 -0.04
N TYR A 208 -3.22 6.88 0.62
CA TYR A 208 -4.14 8.00 0.70
C TYR A 208 -3.47 9.27 1.26
N GLN A 209 -2.76 9.11 2.39
CA GLN A 209 -2.04 10.22 3.03
C GLN A 209 -0.92 10.78 2.16
N TRP A 210 -0.20 9.94 1.42
CA TRP A 210 0.84 10.38 0.48
C TRP A 210 0.25 11.25 -0.63
N LYS A 211 -0.87 10.85 -1.24
CA LYS A 211 -1.53 11.66 -2.28
C LYS A 211 -2.07 12.98 -1.72
N LEU A 212 -2.66 12.99 -0.52
CA LEU A 212 -3.09 14.23 0.15
C LEU A 212 -1.91 15.17 0.43
N LYS A 213 -0.81 14.64 0.96
CA LYS A 213 0.39 15.42 1.28
C LYS A 213 1.05 16.01 0.04
N LEU A 214 1.13 15.23 -1.05
CA LEU A 214 1.61 15.72 -2.35
C LEU A 214 0.71 16.83 -2.91
N LEU A 215 -0.62 16.65 -2.87
CA LEU A 215 -1.58 17.66 -3.33
C LEU A 215 -1.45 18.97 -2.54
N ASN A 216 -1.38 18.87 -1.20
CA ASN A 216 -1.18 20.02 -0.32
C ASN A 216 0.16 20.71 -0.57
N PHE A 217 1.22 19.94 -0.79
CA PHE A 217 2.54 20.47 -1.13
C PHE A 217 2.51 21.23 -2.45
N ARG A 218 1.94 20.64 -3.52
CA ARG A 218 1.73 21.32 -4.81
C ARG A 218 0.99 22.64 -4.65
N ASN A 219 -0.16 22.61 -3.97
CA ASN A 219 -1.02 23.78 -3.80
C ASN A 219 -0.34 24.91 -2.99
N ARG A 220 0.58 24.56 -2.08
CA ARG A 220 1.36 25.55 -1.33
C ARG A 220 2.37 26.31 -2.20
N PHE A 221 2.88 25.69 -3.26
CA PHE A 221 4.01 26.21 -4.04
C PHE A 221 3.68 26.55 -5.50
N ASN A 222 2.42 26.37 -5.92
CA ASN A 222 1.84 26.83 -7.18
C ASN A 222 0.91 28.05 -6.98
N LYS A 223 0.76 28.52 -5.74
CA LYS A 223 0.28 29.88 -5.45
C LYS A 223 1.47 30.83 -5.53
#